data_AF-A0A4Q7MGA0-F1
#
_entry.id   AF-A0A4Q7MGA0-F1
#
_cell.length_a   1.000
_cell.length_b   1.000
_cell.length_c   1.000
_cell.angle_alpha   90.00
_cell.angle_beta   90.00
_cell.angle_gamma   90.00
#
_symmetry.space_group_name_H-M   'P 1'
#
loop_
_entity.id
_entity.type
_entity.pdbx_description
1 polymer ?
#
loop_
_entity_poly.entity_id
_entity_poly.type
_entity_poly.pdbx_seq_one_letter_code
_entity_poly.pdbx_strand_id
1 'polypeptide(L)'
;MMEQLMSMIKSTSQEVVEQNPDVPNDQNEVVSNIASESIVGSIQNLMSNGGMANIMSMFSGNDAAKENNPVVQNVMSDLTGNLSSKMGISGAQASGLASSILPMIISKLFNKSGGGGFDLSSILGSLTGGQGGGGFDLGNIASSLDINKDGKTDFNDLTAAIGGNKTEGNNDSNKEGGILDNLAGLFGK
;
A
#
# COMPACT_ATOMS: atom_id res chain seq x y z
N MET A 1 -6.95 16.31 0.52
CA MET A 1 -6.10 15.17 0.11
C MET A 1 -6.85 14.17 -0.76
N MET A 2 -7.88 13.46 -0.26
CA MET A 2 -8.60 12.47 -1.10
C MET A 2 -9.30 13.08 -2.32
N GLU A 3 -9.91 14.26 -2.18
CA GLU A 3 -10.49 14.99 -3.31
C GLU A 3 -9.43 15.39 -4.35
N GLN A 4 -8.20 15.68 -3.93
CA GLN A 4 -7.10 16.01 -4.83
C GLN A 4 -6.60 14.76 -5.57
N LEU A 5 -6.57 13.60 -4.90
CA LEU A 5 -6.28 12.31 -5.55
C LEU A 5 -7.33 12.00 -6.60
N MET A 6 -8.61 12.11 -6.22
CA MET A 6 -9.73 11.89 -7.12
C MET A 6 -9.67 12.84 -8.33
N SER A 7 -9.38 14.13 -8.09
CA SER A 7 -9.21 15.13 -9.15
C SER A 7 -8.04 14.81 -10.08
N MET A 8 -6.88 14.39 -9.55
CA MET A 8 -5.73 13.96 -10.34
C MET A 8 -6.07 12.73 -11.19
N ILE A 9 -6.72 11.73 -10.59
CA ILE A 9 -7.13 10.52 -11.30
C ILE A 9 -8.14 10.88 -12.40
N LYS A 10 -9.14 11.70 -12.10
CA LYS A 10 -10.17 12.13 -13.05
C LYS A 10 -9.53 12.86 -14.23
N SER A 11 -8.68 13.86 -13.97
CA SER A 11 -7.98 14.62 -15.02
C SER A 11 -7.06 13.73 -15.87
N THR A 12 -6.35 12.80 -15.25
CA THR A 12 -5.49 11.85 -15.98
C THR A 12 -6.31 10.88 -16.83
N SER A 13 -7.43 10.40 -16.30
CA SER A 13 -8.33 9.51 -17.03
C SER A 13 -8.92 10.24 -18.23
N GLN A 14 -9.34 11.50 -18.07
CA GLN A 14 -9.83 12.37 -19.16
C GLN A 14 -8.80 12.49 -20.28
N GLU A 15 -7.54 12.79 -19.93
CA GLU A 15 -6.44 12.89 -20.90
C GLU A 15 -6.25 11.59 -21.70
N VAL A 16 -6.36 10.42 -21.04
CA VAL A 16 -6.20 9.12 -21.70
C VAL A 16 -7.39 8.80 -22.61
N VAL A 17 -8.62 9.04 -22.17
CA VAL A 17 -9.82 8.71 -22.96
C VAL A 17 -10.03 9.68 -24.12
N GLU A 18 -9.67 10.95 -23.98
CA GLU A 18 -9.67 11.92 -25.09
C GLU A 18 -8.70 11.53 -26.20
N GLN A 19 -7.61 10.84 -25.85
CA GLN A 19 -6.63 10.33 -26.81
C GLN A 19 -6.99 8.92 -27.33
N ASN A 20 -8.04 8.28 -26.80
CA ASN A 20 -8.43 6.93 -27.16
C ASN A 20 -9.62 6.94 -28.15
N PRO A 21 -9.42 6.53 -29.41
CA PRO A 21 -10.50 6.52 -30.41
C PRO A 21 -11.61 5.49 -30.11
N ASP A 22 -11.36 4.52 -29.23
CA ASP A 22 -12.34 3.49 -28.85
C ASP A 22 -13.34 3.98 -27.79
N VAL A 23 -13.14 5.17 -27.22
CA VAL A 23 -14.06 5.79 -26.26
C VAL A 23 -14.85 6.91 -26.94
N PRO A 24 -16.18 6.81 -26.99
CA PRO A 24 -17.01 7.92 -27.42
C PRO A 24 -16.78 9.15 -26.53
N ASN A 25 -16.60 10.34 -27.11
CA ASN A 25 -16.28 11.55 -26.35
C ASN A 25 -17.33 11.90 -25.27
N ASP A 26 -18.59 11.52 -25.48
CA ASP A 26 -19.69 11.64 -24.54
C ASP A 26 -19.54 10.73 -23.30
N GLN A 27 -18.73 9.68 -23.39
CA GLN A 27 -18.42 8.76 -22.30
C GLN A 27 -17.16 9.16 -21.52
N ASN A 28 -16.38 10.14 -21.99
CA ASN A 28 -15.11 10.52 -21.37
C ASN A 28 -15.27 10.90 -19.90
N GLU A 29 -16.30 11.69 -19.58
CA GLU A 29 -16.58 12.08 -18.19
C GLU A 29 -17.03 10.88 -17.34
N VAL A 30 -17.86 9.99 -17.89
CA VAL A 30 -18.35 8.80 -17.20
C VAL A 30 -17.20 7.85 -16.88
N VAL A 31 -16.36 7.52 -17.87
CA VAL A 31 -15.16 6.67 -17.71
C VAL A 31 -14.24 7.27 -16.65
N SER A 32 -14.01 8.58 -16.70
CA SER A 32 -13.10 9.26 -15.78
C SER A 32 -13.62 9.28 -14.34
N ASN A 33 -14.92 9.46 -14.15
CA ASN A 33 -15.56 9.36 -12.85
C ASN A 33 -15.45 7.92 -12.30
N ILE A 34 -15.79 6.91 -13.11
CA ILE A 34 -15.68 5.49 -12.72
C ILE A 34 -14.25 5.13 -12.36
N ALA A 35 -13.28 5.55 -13.18
CA ALA A 35 -11.87 5.30 -12.93
C ALA A 35 -11.41 5.92 -11.60
N SER A 36 -11.82 7.17 -11.34
CA SER A 36 -11.51 7.86 -10.09
C SER A 36 -12.09 7.16 -8.86
N GLU A 37 -13.37 6.78 -8.89
CA GLU A 37 -14.02 6.06 -7.79
C GLU A 37 -13.38 4.69 -7.56
N SER A 38 -13.12 3.95 -8.64
CA SER A 38 -12.59 2.58 -8.57
C SER A 38 -11.18 2.55 -8.01
N ILE A 39 -10.30 3.42 -8.50
CA ILE A 39 -8.90 3.47 -8.08
C ILE A 39 -8.79 4.01 -6.65
N VAL A 40 -9.54 5.05 -6.30
CA VAL A 40 -9.62 5.54 -4.92
C VAL A 40 -10.13 4.45 -3.98
N GLY A 41 -11.23 3.79 -4.34
CA GLY A 41 -11.80 2.70 -3.54
C GLY A 41 -10.82 1.53 -3.38
N SER A 42 -10.09 1.17 -4.44
CA SER A 42 -9.07 0.11 -4.40
C SER A 42 -7.93 0.49 -3.45
N ILE A 43 -7.43 1.73 -3.51
CA ILE A 43 -6.38 2.21 -2.62
C ILE A 43 -6.86 2.22 -1.16
N GLN A 44 -8.08 2.67 -0.91
CA GLN A 44 -8.69 2.64 0.42
C GLN A 44 -8.81 1.21 0.95
N ASN A 45 -9.31 0.28 0.12
CA ASN A 45 -9.41 -1.13 0.48
C ASN A 45 -8.04 -1.74 0.78
N LEU A 46 -7.03 -1.47 -0.04
CA LEU A 46 -5.66 -1.96 0.19
C LEU A 46 -5.11 -1.42 1.52
N MET A 47 -5.35 -0.14 1.83
CA MET A 47 -4.94 0.45 3.10
C MET A 47 -5.65 -0.20 4.30
N SER A 48 -6.97 -0.40 4.21
CA SER A 48 -7.76 -1.01 5.28
C SER A 48 -7.46 -2.50 5.50
N ASN A 49 -7.03 -3.22 4.46
CA ASN A 49 -6.72 -4.65 4.53
C ASN A 49 -5.22 -4.95 4.78
N GLY A 50 -4.43 -3.95 5.20
CA GLY A 50 -3.01 -4.14 5.52
C GLY A 50 -2.07 -4.21 4.30
N GLY A 51 -2.56 -3.90 3.10
CA GLY A 51 -1.78 -3.78 1.86
C GLY A 51 -0.86 -2.56 1.80
N MET A 52 -0.73 -1.81 2.88
CA MET A 52 0.16 -0.65 2.99
C MET A 52 1.63 -1.04 2.75
N ALA A 53 2.05 -2.22 3.21
CA ALA A 53 3.40 -2.73 2.97
C ALA A 53 3.67 -2.91 1.46
N ASN A 54 2.68 -3.39 0.70
CA ASN A 54 2.78 -3.54 -0.75
C ASN A 54 2.90 -2.18 -1.45
N ILE A 55 2.09 -1.19 -1.05
CA ILE A 55 2.17 0.18 -1.58
C ILE A 55 3.54 0.80 -1.27
N MET A 56 4.07 0.60 -0.06
CA MET A 56 5.39 1.10 0.32
C MET A 56 6.50 0.41 -0.48
N SER A 57 6.39 -0.91 -0.71
CA SER A 57 7.34 -1.66 -1.54
C SER A 57 7.35 -1.16 -2.99
N MET A 58 6.19 -0.79 -3.53
CA MET A 58 6.06 -0.16 -4.86
C MET A 58 6.73 1.20 -4.92
N PHE A 59 6.63 1.97 -3.84
CA PHE A 59 7.23 3.29 -3.76
C PHE A 59 8.76 3.22 -3.60
N SER A 60 9.26 2.28 -2.78
CA SER A 60 10.70 2.09 -2.57
C SER A 60 11.41 1.40 -3.74
N GLY A 61 10.66 0.68 -4.59
CA GLY A 61 11.17 -0.01 -5.76
C GLY A 61 10.87 0.75 -7.05
N ASN A 62 11.66 0.54 -8.10
CA ASN A 62 11.38 1.12 -9.43
C ASN A 62 10.24 0.36 -10.18
N ASP A 63 9.34 -0.29 -9.43
CA ASP A 63 8.41 -1.32 -9.89
C ASP A 63 6.94 -0.91 -9.81
N ALA A 64 6.65 0.35 -9.44
CA ALA A 64 5.29 0.85 -9.22
C ALA A 64 4.37 0.64 -10.43
N ALA A 65 4.88 0.78 -11.65
CA ALA A 65 4.11 0.64 -12.90
C ALA A 65 4.21 -0.75 -13.56
N LYS A 66 4.85 -1.72 -12.93
CA LYS A 66 4.95 -3.07 -13.51
C LYS A 66 3.59 -3.78 -13.42
N GLU A 67 3.12 -4.29 -14.56
CA GLU A 67 1.89 -5.08 -14.63
C GLU A 67 1.90 -6.30 -13.69
N ASN A 68 3.07 -6.88 -13.42
CA ASN A 68 3.20 -8.03 -12.53
C ASN A 68 3.05 -7.69 -11.04
N ASN A 69 2.83 -6.42 -10.70
CA ASN A 69 2.66 -6.02 -9.31
C ASN A 69 1.26 -6.41 -8.81
N PRO A 70 1.13 -7.08 -7.64
CA PRO A 70 -0.16 -7.53 -7.11
C PRO A 70 -1.14 -6.38 -6.82
N VAL A 71 -0.64 -5.21 -6.45
CA VAL A 71 -1.49 -4.00 -6.27
C VAL A 71 -2.03 -3.54 -7.61
N VAL A 72 -1.18 -3.50 -8.64
CA VAL A 72 -1.60 -3.11 -10.00
C VAL A 72 -2.64 -4.08 -10.54
N GLN A 73 -2.46 -5.39 -10.35
CA GLN A 73 -3.44 -6.41 -10.74
C GLN A 73 -4.78 -6.26 -10.01
N ASN A 74 -4.76 -6.01 -8.70
CA ASN A 74 -5.99 -5.79 -7.93
C ASN A 74 -6.75 -4.56 -8.42
N VAL A 75 -6.04 -3.42 -8.57
CA VAL A 75 -6.65 -2.18 -9.06
C VAL A 75 -7.15 -2.35 -10.50
N MET A 76 -6.42 -3.08 -11.35
CA MET A 76 -6.84 -3.40 -12.72
C MET A 76 -8.13 -4.21 -12.74
N SER A 77 -8.23 -5.23 -11.89
CA SER A 77 -9.42 -6.07 -11.76
C SER A 77 -10.63 -5.26 -11.30
N ASP A 78 -10.45 -4.45 -10.25
CA ASP A 78 -11.53 -3.61 -9.70
C ASP A 78 -11.98 -2.55 -10.71
N LEU A 79 -11.04 -1.91 -11.41
CA LEU A 79 -11.35 -0.92 -12.45
C LEU A 79 -12.09 -1.57 -13.63
N THR A 80 -11.61 -2.72 -14.11
CA THR A 80 -12.25 -3.47 -15.20
C THR A 80 -13.67 -3.89 -14.83
N GLY A 81 -13.85 -4.42 -13.62
CA GLY A 81 -15.16 -4.83 -13.10
C GLY A 81 -16.13 -3.65 -13.00
N ASN A 82 -15.67 -2.50 -12.50
CA ASN A 82 -16.48 -1.30 -12.38
C ASN A 82 -16.82 -0.69 -13.74
N LEU A 83 -15.87 -0.61 -14.68
CA LEU A 83 -16.12 -0.12 -16.03
C LEU A 83 -17.14 -1.00 -16.76
N SER A 84 -16.95 -2.33 -16.71
CA SER A 84 -17.89 -3.27 -17.34
C SER A 84 -19.29 -3.16 -16.72
N SER A 85 -19.39 -3.13 -15.39
CA SER A 85 -20.68 -3.10 -14.69
C SER A 85 -21.41 -1.76 -14.82
N LYS A 86 -20.68 -0.63 -14.69
CA LYS A 86 -21.29 0.71 -14.68
C LYS A 86 -21.55 1.26 -16.07
N MET A 87 -20.76 0.89 -17.08
CA MET A 87 -20.98 1.31 -18.46
C MET A 87 -21.74 0.28 -19.31
N GLY A 88 -21.90 -0.95 -18.82
CA GLY A 88 -22.50 -2.03 -19.61
C GLY A 88 -21.64 -2.47 -20.80
N ILE A 89 -20.33 -2.24 -20.75
CA ILE A 89 -19.38 -2.63 -21.80
C ILE A 89 -18.81 -4.02 -21.55
N SER A 90 -18.31 -4.66 -22.61
CA SER A 90 -17.68 -5.97 -22.50
C SER A 90 -16.42 -5.94 -21.62
N GLY A 91 -16.09 -7.06 -20.97
CA GLY A 91 -14.87 -7.18 -20.16
C GLY A 91 -13.59 -6.90 -20.96
N ALA A 92 -13.56 -7.24 -22.25
CA ALA A 92 -12.44 -6.94 -23.14
C ALA A 92 -12.28 -5.43 -23.38
N GLN A 93 -13.38 -4.71 -23.65
CA GLN A 93 -13.35 -3.26 -23.78
C GLN A 93 -12.95 -2.59 -22.47
N ALA A 94 -13.56 -2.99 -21.35
CA ALA A 94 -13.23 -2.47 -20.03
C ALA A 94 -11.74 -2.69 -19.68
N SER A 95 -11.20 -3.87 -19.99
CA SER A 95 -9.79 -4.18 -19.79
C SER A 95 -8.89 -3.33 -20.66
N GLY A 96 -9.23 -3.09 -21.93
CA GLY A 96 -8.46 -2.19 -22.81
C GLY A 96 -8.39 -0.75 -22.26
N LEU A 97 -9.51 -0.23 -21.74
CA LEU A 97 -9.54 1.07 -21.08
C LEU A 97 -8.70 1.09 -19.80
N ALA A 98 -8.88 0.09 -18.94
CA ALA A 98 -8.15 -0.02 -17.69
C ALA A 98 -6.62 -0.10 -17.92
N SER A 99 -6.18 -0.89 -18.91
CA SER A 99 -4.77 -1.00 -19.32
C SER A 99 -4.17 0.27 -19.90
N SER A 100 -5.00 1.19 -20.40
CA SER A 100 -4.55 2.49 -20.91
C SER A 100 -4.49 3.54 -19.79
N ILE A 101 -5.49 3.52 -18.89
CA ILE A 101 -5.68 4.53 -17.84
C ILE A 101 -4.75 4.28 -16.64
N LEU A 102 -4.69 3.03 -16.18
CA LEU A 102 -4.04 2.70 -14.91
C LEU A 102 -2.52 2.97 -14.92
N PRO A 103 -1.75 2.60 -15.96
CA PRO A 103 -0.31 2.87 -15.98
C PRO A 103 0.02 4.38 -15.97
N MET A 104 -0.79 5.21 -16.63
CA MET A 104 -0.65 6.67 -16.64
C MET A 104 -0.87 7.26 -15.24
N ILE A 105 -1.91 6.81 -14.54
CA ILE A 105 -2.22 7.25 -13.17
C ILE A 105 -1.12 6.84 -12.21
N ILE A 106 -0.68 5.59 -12.26
CA ILE A 106 0.43 5.09 -11.44
C ILE A 106 1.68 5.90 -11.74
N SER A 107 1.98 6.17 -13.01
CA SER A 107 3.11 7.00 -13.38
C SER A 107 2.98 8.39 -12.75
N LYS A 108 1.83 9.06 -12.80
CA LYS A 108 1.67 10.39 -12.16
C LYS A 108 1.69 10.36 -10.64
N LEU A 109 1.30 9.25 -10.01
CA LEU A 109 1.30 9.06 -8.57
C LEU A 109 2.69 8.75 -8.00
N PHE A 110 3.50 7.97 -8.74
CA PHE A 110 4.80 7.47 -8.28
C PHE A 110 6.01 8.13 -8.97
N ASN A 111 5.89 8.63 -10.21
CA ASN A 111 6.96 9.41 -10.84
C ASN A 111 6.91 10.88 -10.40
N LYS A 112 7.85 11.23 -9.51
CA LYS A 112 8.20 12.60 -9.17
C LYS A 112 9.02 13.24 -10.30
N SER A 113 8.39 13.55 -11.43
CA SER A 113 9.03 14.38 -12.46
C SER A 113 8.58 15.83 -12.32
N GLY A 114 9.38 16.64 -11.61
CA GLY A 114 9.34 18.10 -11.69
C GLY A 114 8.27 18.82 -10.88
N GLY A 115 8.50 19.00 -9.57
CA GLY A 115 7.98 20.14 -8.81
C GLY A 115 6.48 20.23 -8.48
N GLY A 116 5.62 19.37 -9.02
CA GLY A 116 4.16 19.42 -8.78
C GLY A 116 3.44 18.07 -8.72
N GLY A 117 4.18 16.96 -8.65
CA GLY A 117 3.63 15.61 -8.56
C GLY A 117 2.92 15.35 -7.22
N PHE A 118 1.83 14.60 -7.27
CA PHE A 118 1.03 14.20 -6.11
C PHE A 118 1.84 13.21 -5.27
N ASP A 119 2.49 13.69 -4.21
CA ASP A 119 3.45 12.90 -3.45
C ASP A 119 2.73 11.91 -2.53
N LEU A 120 2.73 10.63 -2.93
CA LEU A 120 2.18 9.56 -2.11
C LEU A 120 2.83 9.51 -0.71
N SER A 121 4.08 9.95 -0.56
CA SER A 121 4.73 10.08 0.75
C SER A 121 4.14 11.21 1.59
N SER A 122 3.65 12.29 0.97
CA SER A 122 2.96 13.37 1.69
C SER A 122 1.55 12.96 2.09
N ILE A 123 0.86 12.21 1.24
CA ILE A 123 -0.43 11.59 1.55
C ILE A 123 -0.25 10.59 2.68
N LEU A 124 0.71 9.67 2.53
CA LEU A 124 1.02 8.66 3.51
C LEU A 124 1.41 9.31 4.83
N GLY A 125 2.34 10.27 4.83
CA GLY A 125 2.71 11.04 6.00
C GLY A 125 1.52 11.78 6.62
N SER A 126 0.58 12.32 5.84
CA SER A 126 -0.63 12.96 6.36
C SER A 126 -1.67 11.97 6.94
N LEU A 127 -1.70 10.73 6.45
CA LEU A 127 -2.64 9.68 6.86
C LEU A 127 -2.10 8.78 7.98
N THR A 128 -0.79 8.55 8.04
CA THR A 128 -0.11 7.78 9.10
C THR A 128 0.32 8.66 10.27
N GLY A 129 -0.14 9.91 10.30
CA GLY A 129 0.03 10.78 11.47
C GLY A 129 1.39 11.46 11.53
N GLY A 130 1.71 12.27 10.53
CA GLY A 130 2.61 13.41 10.70
C GLY A 130 2.11 14.28 11.85
N GLN A 131 2.68 14.04 13.03
CA GLN A 131 2.57 14.85 14.24
C GLN A 131 1.15 15.24 14.65
N GLY A 132 0.30 14.26 14.97
CA GLY A 132 -0.90 14.53 15.78
C GLY A 132 -2.11 13.67 15.44
N GLY A 133 -2.31 12.60 16.21
CA GLY A 133 -3.65 12.07 16.53
C GLY A 133 -4.35 11.27 15.43
N GLY A 134 -4.26 9.94 15.53
CA GLY A 134 -5.28 9.03 14.98
C GLY A 134 -4.91 8.22 13.74
N GLY A 135 -3.68 8.31 13.24
CA GLY A 135 -3.18 7.52 12.11
C GLY A 135 -2.52 6.21 12.54
N PHE A 136 -2.61 5.21 11.68
CA PHE A 136 -1.92 3.91 11.79
C PHE A 136 -0.46 4.10 12.24
N ASP A 137 -0.14 3.66 13.46
CA ASP A 137 1.17 3.89 14.07
C ASP A 137 2.18 2.87 13.52
N LEU A 138 2.78 3.26 12.39
CA LEU A 138 3.86 2.51 11.76
C LEU A 138 5.08 2.41 12.71
N GLY A 139 5.21 3.35 13.64
CA GLY A 139 6.16 3.29 14.75
C GLY A 139 5.86 2.10 15.65
N ASN A 140 4.62 1.90 16.09
CA ASN A 140 4.25 0.72 16.90
C ASN A 140 4.44 -0.60 16.15
N ILE A 141 4.22 -0.67 14.84
CA ILE A 141 4.49 -1.90 14.08
C ILE A 141 6.00 -2.14 13.96
N ALA A 142 6.77 -1.13 13.57
CA ALA A 142 8.24 -1.23 13.53
C ALA A 142 8.82 -1.57 14.91
N SER A 143 8.33 -0.91 15.97
CA SER A 143 8.68 -1.19 17.36
C SER A 143 8.18 -2.54 17.87
N SER A 144 7.16 -3.14 17.26
CA SER A 144 6.72 -4.50 17.58
C SER A 144 7.55 -5.59 16.88
N LEU A 145 8.23 -5.22 15.78
CA LEU A 145 9.17 -6.08 15.06
C LEU A 145 10.62 -5.90 15.55
N ASP A 146 10.92 -4.74 16.16
CA ASP A 146 12.14 -4.45 16.93
C ASP A 146 12.08 -5.17 18.30
N ILE A 147 12.33 -6.48 18.26
CA ILE A 147 12.28 -7.37 19.42
C ILE A 147 13.38 -6.97 20.41
N ASN A 148 14.54 -6.53 19.91
CA ASN A 148 15.70 -6.21 20.74
C ASN A 148 15.70 -4.75 21.25
N LYS A 149 14.77 -3.91 20.78
CA LYS A 149 14.60 -2.48 21.11
C LYS A 149 15.80 -1.60 20.75
N ASP A 150 16.56 -1.96 19.72
CA ASP A 150 17.73 -1.20 19.26
C ASP A 150 17.38 -0.07 18.28
N GLY A 151 16.10 0.06 17.94
CA GLY A 151 15.57 1.07 17.02
C GLY A 151 15.72 0.67 15.54
N LYS A 152 16.08 -0.58 15.26
CA LYS A 152 16.14 -1.13 13.90
C LYS A 152 15.24 -2.37 13.81
N THR A 153 14.92 -2.73 12.58
CA THR A 153 14.20 -3.99 12.29
C THR A 153 15.10 -4.78 11.35
N ASP A 154 15.99 -5.59 11.91
CA ASP A 154 16.98 -6.36 11.17
C ASP A 154 17.07 -7.83 11.65
N PHE A 155 18.00 -8.60 11.09
CA PHE A 155 18.14 -10.02 11.41
C PHE A 155 18.51 -10.26 12.90
N ASN A 156 19.02 -9.24 13.58
CA ASN A 156 19.29 -9.30 15.01
C ASN A 156 17.98 -9.39 15.81
N ASP A 157 16.86 -8.85 15.33
CA ASP A 157 15.55 -9.01 15.95
C ASP A 157 15.03 -10.43 15.84
N LEU A 158 15.22 -11.07 14.69
CA LEU A 158 14.91 -12.49 14.52
C LEU A 158 15.80 -13.37 15.42
N THR A 159 17.06 -12.99 15.55
CA THR A 159 18.01 -13.65 16.45
C THR A 159 17.64 -13.43 17.91
N ALA A 160 17.13 -12.26 18.28
CA ALA A 160 16.62 -11.97 19.63
C ALA A 160 15.30 -12.70 19.91
N ALA A 161 14.42 -12.82 18.91
CA ALA A 161 13.15 -13.53 19.01
C ALA A 161 13.32 -15.04 19.17
N ILE A 162 14.25 -15.65 18.44
CA ILE A 162 14.54 -17.09 18.50
C ILE A 162 15.55 -17.41 19.61
N GLY A 163 16.51 -16.53 19.82
CA GLY A 163 17.61 -16.68 20.76
C GLY A 163 17.39 -16.00 22.09
N GLY A 164 16.13 -15.74 22.49
CA GLY A 164 15.70 -14.97 23.65
C GLY A 164 16.19 -15.47 25.02
N ASN A 165 17.50 -15.46 25.23
CA ASN A 165 18.14 -15.33 26.52
C ASN A 165 19.63 -14.95 26.35
N LYS A 166 19.90 -13.68 26.07
CA LYS A 166 21.18 -13.06 26.44
C LYS A 166 20.99 -11.58 26.75
N THR A 167 20.41 -11.34 27.92
CA THR A 167 20.51 -10.05 28.59
C THR A 167 21.98 -9.84 28.97
N GLU A 168 22.68 -9.01 28.21
CA GLU A 168 23.96 -8.44 28.65
C GLU A 168 23.65 -7.15 29.41
N GLY A 169 23.36 -7.34 30.71
CA GLY A 169 23.14 -6.28 31.68
C GLY A 169 23.57 -6.79 33.05
N ASN A 170 24.71 -6.30 33.52
CA ASN A 170 25.34 -6.71 34.76
C ASN A 170 24.50 -6.36 35.99
N ASN A 171 24.42 -7.31 36.93
CA ASN A 171 24.10 -7.23 38.36
C ASN A 171 22.69 -6.81 38.79
N ASP A 172 21.80 -7.79 39.01
CA ASP A 172 21.35 -8.12 40.38
C ASP A 172 20.75 -9.53 40.45
N SER A 173 20.87 -10.15 41.62
CA SER A 173 20.67 -11.58 41.88
C SER A 173 19.23 -11.88 42.28
N ASN A 174 18.40 -12.48 41.41
CA ASN A 174 17.40 -13.49 41.82
C ASN A 174 16.57 -14.03 40.64
N LYS A 175 16.61 -15.36 40.50
CA LYS A 175 15.49 -16.28 40.23
C LYS A 175 14.53 -16.10 39.04
N GLU A 176 14.46 -17.20 38.27
CA GLU A 176 13.24 -17.84 37.72
C GLU A 176 12.41 -17.01 36.72
N GLY A 177 12.13 -17.43 35.49
CA GLY A 177 12.32 -18.69 34.79
C GLY A 177 11.95 -18.46 33.32
N GLY A 178 12.77 -18.97 32.41
CA GLY A 178 12.53 -18.87 30.97
C GLY A 178 11.55 -19.93 30.49
N ILE A 179 10.95 -19.70 29.32
CA ILE A 179 10.04 -20.63 28.60
C ILE A 179 10.62 -22.04 28.40
N LEU A 180 11.96 -22.19 28.39
CA LEU A 180 12.63 -23.49 28.37
C LEU A 180 12.53 -24.25 29.71
N ASP A 181 12.45 -23.54 30.82
CA ASP A 181 12.28 -24.10 32.17
C ASP A 181 10.84 -24.63 32.36
N ASN A 182 9.85 -23.95 31.74
CA ASN A 182 8.46 -24.41 31.67
C ASN A 182 8.27 -25.63 30.74
N LEU A 183 9.13 -25.83 29.76
CA LEU A 183 9.15 -27.03 28.90
C LEU A 183 9.91 -28.18 29.55
N ALA A 184 11.02 -27.90 30.23
CA ALA A 184 11.75 -28.87 31.04
C ALA A 184 10.88 -29.43 32.18
N GLY A 185 10.06 -28.59 32.81
CA GLY A 185 9.08 -29.00 33.81
C GLY A 185 7.90 -29.81 33.27
N LEU A 186 7.63 -29.78 31.95
CA LEU A 186 6.54 -30.52 31.32
C LEU A 186 6.95 -31.92 30.84
N PHE A 187 8.25 -32.11 30.52
CA PHE A 187 8.81 -33.42 30.13
C PHE A 187 9.57 -34.12 31.27
N GLY A 188 9.64 -33.50 32.46
CA GLY A 188 10.33 -34.02 33.63
C GLY A 188 9.38 -34.35 34.78
N LYS A 189 8.67 -35.48 34.67
CA LYS A 189 8.29 -36.32 35.81
C LYS A 189 8.06 -37.76 35.38
#